data_AF-A0A5K4F0B4-F1
#
_entry.id   AF-A0A5K4F0B4-F1
#
_cell.length_a   1.000
_cell.length_b   1.000
_cell.length_c   1.000
_cell.angle_alpha   90.00
_cell.angle_beta   90.00
_cell.angle_gamma   90.00
#
_symmetry.space_group_name_H-M   'P 1'
#
loop_
_entity.id
_entity.type
_entity.pdbx_description
1 polymer ?
#
loop_
_entity_poly.entity_id
_entity_poly.type
_entity_poly.pdbx_seq_one_letter_code
_entity_poly.pdbx_strand_id
1 'polypeptide(L)'
;MPKKRLSSSCKHLSINELSQIHIEKKSAYDALTAGQESQSIRLEQEVRTIREAEKNEESKFHYLTANLELLHIQQKRLQDEIRGYVTDSSHVALSSNKNESKTETVEKRKSYREIYTRKIAEQEALTKTLKQEQKRLIENEKFGLKQVSLWIDLLRLLEIKQMTREMNNEREKFGGEYANVTKIEKDRMLL
;
A
#
# COMPACT_ATOMS: atom_id res chain seq x y z
N MET A 1 -7.95 -114.64 3.01
CA MET A 1 -7.88 -113.16 3.00
C MET A 1 -8.98 -112.61 2.10
N PRO A 2 -10.05 -111.99 2.65
CA PRO A 2 -11.19 -111.53 1.86
C PRO A 2 -10.97 -110.13 1.27
N LYS A 3 -11.38 -109.94 0.01
CA LYS A 3 -11.35 -108.66 -0.72
C LYS A 3 -12.40 -107.71 -0.13
N LYS A 4 -11.96 -106.56 0.40
CA LYS A 4 -12.84 -105.45 0.78
C LYS A 4 -13.46 -104.84 -0.48
N ARG A 5 -14.79 -104.96 -0.65
CA ARG A 5 -15.54 -104.13 -1.61
C ARG A 5 -15.66 -102.73 -1.02
N LEU A 6 -15.02 -101.76 -1.65
CA LEU A 6 -15.32 -100.34 -1.44
C LEU A 6 -16.70 -100.06 -2.04
N SER A 7 -17.66 -99.77 -1.17
CA SER A 7 -18.98 -99.26 -1.53
C SER A 7 -18.82 -97.80 -1.96
N SER A 8 -18.69 -97.56 -3.26
CA SER A 8 -18.85 -96.22 -3.83
C SER A 8 -20.33 -95.92 -3.97
N SER A 9 -20.94 -95.35 -2.92
CA SER A 9 -22.28 -94.77 -3.00
C SER A 9 -22.18 -93.44 -3.76
N CYS A 10 -22.14 -93.51 -5.08
CA CYS A 10 -22.35 -92.34 -5.93
C CYS A 10 -23.87 -92.13 -6.06
N LYS A 11 -24.45 -91.34 -5.16
CA LYS A 11 -25.84 -90.91 -5.25
C LYS A 11 -25.94 -89.92 -6.41
N HIS A 12 -26.56 -90.31 -7.53
CA HIS A 12 -26.98 -89.36 -8.54
C HIS A 12 -28.11 -88.51 -7.95
N LEU A 13 -27.80 -87.25 -7.62
CA LEU A 13 -28.78 -86.25 -7.19
C LEU A 13 -29.85 -86.11 -8.28
N SER A 14 -31.11 -86.08 -7.86
CA SER A 14 -32.22 -85.79 -8.76
C SER A 14 -32.11 -84.36 -9.29
N ILE A 15 -32.66 -84.10 -10.48
CA ILE A 15 -32.65 -82.78 -11.12
C ILE A 15 -33.23 -81.70 -10.18
N ASN A 16 -34.21 -82.06 -9.35
CA ASN A 16 -34.83 -81.15 -8.38
C ASN A 16 -33.87 -80.77 -7.25
N GLU A 17 -33.11 -81.73 -6.69
CA GLU A 17 -32.11 -81.46 -5.66
C GLU A 17 -30.96 -80.60 -6.21
N LEU A 18 -30.54 -80.86 -7.45
CA LEU A 18 -29.50 -80.06 -8.11
C LEU A 18 -29.96 -78.62 -8.37
N SER A 19 -31.22 -78.43 -8.76
CA SER A 19 -31.85 -77.11 -8.93
C SER A 19 -31.91 -76.34 -7.60
N GLN A 20 -32.31 -77.02 -6.52
CA GLN A 20 -32.38 -76.42 -5.18
C GLN A 20 -30.99 -75.95 -4.70
N ILE A 21 -29.97 -76.79 -4.83
CA ILE A 21 -28.58 -76.43 -4.47
C ILE A 21 -28.10 -75.24 -5.30
N HIS A 22 -28.45 -75.18 -6.59
CA HIS A 22 -28.09 -74.06 -7.45
C HIS A 22 -28.75 -72.75 -6.98
N ILE A 23 -30.04 -72.78 -6.63
CA ILE A 23 -30.78 -71.61 -6.12
C ILE A 23 -30.16 -71.10 -4.82
N GLU A 24 -29.85 -72.01 -3.88
CA GLU A 24 -29.24 -71.66 -2.59
C GLU A 24 -27.84 -71.05 -2.78
N LYS A 25 -27.01 -71.65 -3.63
CA LYS A 25 -25.69 -71.08 -3.94
C LYS A 25 -25.79 -69.72 -4.62
N LYS A 26 -26.70 -69.55 -5.58
CA LYS A 26 -26.92 -68.27 -6.23
C LYS A 26 -27.34 -67.21 -5.21
N SER A 27 -28.31 -67.52 -4.35
CA SER A 27 -28.75 -66.63 -3.27
C SER A 27 -27.60 -66.26 -2.33
N ALA A 28 -26.73 -67.20 -1.97
CA ALA A 28 -25.56 -66.93 -1.14
C ALA A 28 -24.54 -66.02 -1.83
N TYR A 29 -24.29 -66.19 -3.13
CA TYR A 29 -23.41 -65.31 -3.91
C TYR A 29 -24.01 -63.91 -4.08
N ASP A 30 -25.31 -63.80 -4.36
CA ASP A 30 -26.01 -62.52 -4.47
C ASP A 30 -25.94 -61.75 -3.13
N ALA A 31 -26.15 -62.45 -2.01
CA ALA A 31 -26.02 -61.87 -0.67
C ALA A 31 -24.59 -61.43 -0.34
N LEU A 32 -23.59 -62.23 -0.69
CA LEU A 32 -22.17 -61.88 -0.50
C LEU A 32 -21.80 -60.64 -1.32
N THR A 33 -22.26 -60.58 -2.57
CA THR A 33 -22.00 -59.46 -3.49
C THR A 33 -22.63 -58.18 -2.97
N ALA A 34 -23.90 -58.23 -2.55
CA ALA A 34 -24.58 -57.08 -1.93
C ALA A 34 -23.88 -56.63 -0.64
N GLY A 35 -23.39 -57.57 0.17
CA GLY A 35 -22.62 -57.26 1.38
C GLY A 35 -21.29 -56.57 1.07
N GLN A 36 -20.56 -57.03 0.05
CA GLN A 36 -19.32 -56.39 -0.40
C GLN A 36 -19.57 -54.99 -0.95
N GLU A 37 -20.60 -54.80 -1.77
CA GLU A 37 -20.97 -53.49 -2.30
C GLU A 37 -21.28 -52.50 -1.18
N SER A 38 -22.08 -52.93 -0.19
CA SER A 38 -22.39 -52.10 0.98
C SER A 38 -21.14 -51.72 1.78
N GLN A 39 -20.20 -52.64 1.96
CA GLN A 39 -18.93 -52.34 2.62
C GLN A 39 -18.06 -51.39 1.81
N SER A 40 -18.01 -51.55 0.48
CA SER A 40 -17.26 -50.65 -0.41
C SER A 40 -17.78 -49.23 -0.30
N ILE A 41 -19.10 -49.03 -0.42
CA ILE A 41 -19.74 -47.72 -0.31
C ILE A 41 -19.47 -47.09 1.06
N ARG A 42 -19.57 -47.87 2.15
CA ARG A 42 -19.29 -47.36 3.50
C ARG A 42 -17.84 -46.90 3.64
N LEU A 43 -16.88 -47.69 3.18
CA LEU A 43 -15.46 -47.34 3.24
C LEU A 43 -15.17 -46.11 2.37
N GLU A 44 -15.76 -46.01 1.18
CA GLU A 44 -15.62 -44.83 0.33
C GLU A 44 -16.15 -43.55 1.02
N GLN A 45 -17.28 -43.66 1.72
CA GLN A 45 -17.84 -42.56 2.49
C GLN A 45 -16.90 -42.14 3.63
N GLU A 46 -16.40 -43.11 4.41
CA GLU A 46 -15.44 -42.86 5.50
C GLU A 46 -14.17 -42.18 4.99
N VAL A 47 -13.61 -42.66 3.87
CA VAL A 47 -12.42 -42.04 3.23
C VAL A 47 -12.70 -40.60 2.83
N ARG A 48 -13.88 -40.31 2.26
CA ARG A 48 -14.27 -38.93 1.90
C ARG A 48 -14.34 -38.03 3.12
N THR A 49 -15.00 -38.49 4.18
CA THR A 49 -15.12 -37.72 5.44
C THR A 49 -13.76 -37.45 6.08
N ILE A 50 -12.87 -38.45 6.12
CA ILE A 50 -11.52 -38.29 6.68
C ILE A 50 -10.70 -37.28 5.87
N ARG A 51 -10.73 -37.35 4.54
CA ARG A 51 -10.02 -36.39 3.68
C ARG A 51 -10.52 -34.96 3.84
N GLU A 52 -11.82 -34.77 4.02
CA GLU A 52 -12.38 -33.44 4.26
C GLU A 52 -11.96 -32.90 5.63
N ALA A 53 -11.98 -33.75 6.66
CA ALA A 53 -11.49 -33.39 7.99
C ALA A 53 -10.00 -33.04 7.99
N GLU A 54 -9.16 -33.83 7.31
CA GLU A 54 -7.72 -33.60 7.14
C GLU A 54 -7.45 -32.24 6.49
N LYS A 55 -8.10 -31.96 5.35
CA LYS A 55 -7.97 -30.67 4.65
C LYS A 55 -8.36 -29.48 5.54
N ASN A 56 -9.39 -29.64 6.36
CA ASN A 56 -9.84 -28.59 7.25
C ASN A 56 -8.84 -28.35 8.39
N GLU A 57 -8.27 -29.42 8.96
CA GLU A 57 -7.23 -29.32 9.99
C GLU A 57 -5.92 -28.74 9.43
N GLU A 58 -5.50 -29.13 8.23
CA GLU A 58 -4.35 -28.55 7.54
C GLU A 58 -4.52 -27.03 7.34
N SER A 59 -5.72 -26.61 6.91
CA SER A 59 -6.05 -25.19 6.75
C SER A 59 -5.95 -24.42 8.08
N LYS A 60 -6.45 -25.00 9.18
CA LYS A 60 -6.34 -24.41 10.53
C LYS A 60 -4.89 -24.33 10.99
N PHE A 61 -4.11 -25.39 10.76
CA PHE A 61 -2.70 -25.46 11.13
C PHE A 61 -1.90 -24.32 10.48
N HIS A 62 -2.07 -24.11 9.17
CA HIS A 62 -1.39 -23.03 8.46
C HIS A 62 -1.84 -21.64 8.94
N TYR A 63 -3.14 -21.45 9.17
CA TYR A 63 -3.67 -20.19 9.70
C TYR A 63 -3.08 -19.86 11.07
N LEU A 64 -3.05 -20.83 11.99
CA LEU A 64 -2.50 -20.65 13.33
C LEU A 64 -0.99 -20.38 13.29
N THR A 65 -0.26 -21.07 12.41
CA THR A 65 1.18 -20.87 12.23
C THR A 65 1.48 -19.44 11.76
N ALA A 66 0.77 -18.95 10.74
CA ALA A 66 0.93 -17.58 10.25
C ALA A 66 0.58 -16.52 11.32
N ASN A 67 -0.48 -16.76 12.11
CA ASN A 67 -0.83 -15.89 13.22
C ASN A 67 0.24 -15.87 14.32
N LEU A 68 0.86 -17.01 14.62
CA LEU A 68 1.92 -17.12 15.60
C LEU A 68 3.14 -16.31 15.15
N GLU A 69 3.54 -16.41 13.88
CA GLU A 69 4.60 -15.59 13.29
C GLU A 69 4.29 -14.09 13.38
N LEU A 70 3.06 -13.68 13.07
CA LEU A 70 2.63 -12.29 13.19
C LEU A 70 2.75 -11.79 14.64
N LEU A 71 2.31 -12.59 15.61
CA LEU A 71 2.42 -12.26 17.03
C LEU A 71 3.88 -12.13 17.47
N HIS A 72 4.77 -13.01 17.02
CA HIS A 72 6.21 -12.88 17.29
C HIS A 72 6.78 -11.58 16.74
N ILE A 73 6.39 -11.18 15.52
CA ILE A 73 6.81 -9.90 14.93
C ILE A 73 6.30 -8.72 15.78
N GLN A 74 5.04 -8.74 16.19
CA GLN A 74 4.44 -7.70 17.02
C GLN A 74 5.13 -7.62 18.40
N GLN A 75 5.39 -8.76 19.03
CA GLN A 75 6.11 -8.84 20.30
C GLN A 75 7.53 -8.28 20.16
N LYS A 76 8.26 -8.65 19.11
CA LYS A 76 9.60 -8.11 18.84
C LYS A 76 9.57 -6.59 18.66
N ARG A 77 8.61 -6.06 17.91
CA ARG A 77 8.43 -4.60 17.74
C ARG A 77 8.18 -3.90 19.08
N LEU A 78 7.33 -4.47 19.93
CA LEU A 78 7.06 -3.93 21.26
C LEU A 78 8.30 -3.98 22.16
N GLN A 79 9.04 -5.09 22.15
CA GLN A 79 10.29 -5.22 22.91
C GLN A 79 11.36 -4.23 22.45
N ASP A 80 11.48 -4.02 21.13
CA ASP A 80 12.39 -3.02 20.55
C ASP A 80 12.01 -1.60 20.99
N GLU A 81 10.72 -1.29 21.03
CA GLU A 81 10.20 0.00 21.48
C GLU A 81 10.39 0.20 23.00
N ILE A 82 10.11 -0.80 23.83
CA ILE A 82 10.40 -0.79 25.27
C ILE A 82 11.90 -0.60 25.51
N ARG A 83 12.75 -1.29 24.76
CA ARG A 83 14.20 -1.10 24.84
C ARG A 83 14.57 0.34 24.52
N GLY A 84 14.02 0.93 23.46
CA GLY A 84 14.18 2.35 23.15
C GLY A 84 13.80 3.27 24.31
N TYR A 85 12.65 3.04 24.96
CA TYR A 85 12.22 3.80 26.13
C TYR A 85 13.19 3.69 27.32
N VAL A 86 13.64 2.48 27.63
CA VAL A 86 14.52 2.22 28.78
C VAL A 86 15.92 2.77 28.54
N THR A 87 16.48 2.61 27.34
CA THR A 87 17.82 3.13 27.00
C THR A 87 17.87 4.64 26.92
N ASP A 88 16.78 5.31 26.50
CA ASP A 88 16.70 6.78 26.51
C ASP A 88 16.42 7.35 27.91
N SER A 89 15.70 6.63 28.77
CA SER A 89 15.37 7.09 30.14
C SER A 89 16.47 6.78 31.17
N SER A 90 17.40 5.87 30.85
CA SER A 90 18.54 5.53 31.70
C SER A 90 19.85 6.01 31.07
N HIS A 91 20.30 7.20 31.46
CA HIS A 91 21.70 7.60 31.24
C HIS A 91 22.70 6.68 32.00
N VAL A 92 22.22 5.75 32.82
CA VAL A 92 23.02 4.74 33.50
C VAL A 92 22.19 3.47 33.69
N ALA A 93 22.53 2.39 32.98
CA ALA A 93 22.63 1.02 33.48
C ALA A 93 22.76 0.04 32.28
N LEU A 94 23.97 -0.42 31.97
CA LEU A 94 24.52 -1.68 32.50
C LEU A 94 23.97 -2.93 31.78
N SER A 95 24.72 -3.41 30.79
CA SER A 95 25.05 -4.83 30.62
C SER A 95 26.04 -4.93 29.44
N SER A 96 27.31 -5.29 29.62
CA SER A 96 27.79 -6.58 30.12
C SER A 96 27.10 -7.77 29.45
N ASN A 97 27.15 -7.87 28.13
CA ASN A 97 27.57 -9.15 27.57
C ASN A 97 28.28 -8.98 26.23
N LYS A 98 29.53 -9.44 26.27
CA LYS A 98 30.48 -9.60 25.18
C LYS A 98 30.01 -10.83 24.39
N ASN A 99 30.09 -10.75 23.07
CA ASN A 99 29.82 -11.81 22.08
C ASN A 99 28.39 -11.79 21.50
N GLU A 100 28.18 -10.93 20.51
CA GLU A 100 27.66 -11.40 19.22
C GLU A 100 28.06 -10.41 18.12
N SER A 101 28.98 -10.88 17.28
CA SER A 101 29.38 -10.24 16.03
C SER A 101 28.20 -10.24 15.07
N LYS A 102 27.66 -9.07 14.76
CA LYS A 102 27.34 -8.70 13.38
C LYS A 102 27.10 -7.19 13.29
N THR A 103 27.86 -6.61 12.40
CA THR A 103 27.71 -5.29 11.80
C THR A 103 26.26 -5.02 11.38
N GLU A 104 25.45 -4.52 12.30
CA GLU A 104 24.32 -3.68 11.96
C GLU A 104 24.67 -2.29 12.47
N THR A 105 24.74 -1.36 11.53
CA THR A 105 24.62 0.07 11.78
C THR A 105 23.34 0.32 12.56
N VAL A 106 23.43 0.15 13.87
CA VAL A 106 22.49 0.67 14.85
C VAL A 106 22.70 2.18 14.83
N GLU A 107 22.25 2.83 13.75
CA GLU A 107 21.61 4.12 13.93
C GLU A 107 20.63 3.89 15.07
N LYS A 108 20.98 4.39 16.25
CA LYS A 108 20.18 4.32 17.48
C LYS A 108 18.72 4.40 17.06
N ARG A 109 17.99 3.28 17.04
CA ARG A 109 16.61 3.26 16.58
C ARG A 109 15.84 4.07 17.62
N LYS A 110 15.67 5.34 17.30
CA LYS A 110 14.98 6.33 18.11
C LYS A 110 13.59 5.79 18.36
N SER A 111 13.17 5.72 19.63
CA SER A 111 11.82 5.29 19.98
C SER A 111 10.80 6.11 19.18
N TYR A 112 9.66 5.53 18.84
CA TYR A 112 8.59 6.26 18.18
C TYR A 112 8.24 7.55 18.93
N ARG A 113 8.27 7.52 20.26
CA ARG A 113 8.07 8.73 21.08
C ARG A 113 9.12 9.80 20.79
N GLU A 114 10.40 9.46 20.70
CA GLU A 114 11.46 10.43 20.39
C GLU A 114 11.27 11.02 18.99
N ILE A 115 10.93 10.17 18.01
CA ILE A 115 10.64 10.59 16.64
C ILE A 115 9.46 11.58 16.61
N TYR A 116 8.36 11.25 17.26
CA TYR A 116 7.18 12.11 17.28
C TYR A 116 7.40 13.38 18.08
N THR A 117 8.11 13.31 19.21
CA THR A 117 8.46 14.49 20.02
C THR A 117 9.33 15.45 19.21
N ARG A 118 10.32 14.95 18.47
CA ARG A 118 11.12 15.76 17.56
C ARG A 118 10.25 16.42 16.48
N LYS A 119 9.40 15.64 15.82
CA LYS A 119 8.49 16.17 14.78
C LYS A 119 7.56 17.25 15.31
N ILE A 120 7.07 17.11 16.53
CA ILE A 120 6.26 18.14 17.20
C ILE A 120 7.08 19.42 17.37
N ALA A 121 8.29 19.33 17.93
CA ALA A 121 9.15 20.49 18.12
C ALA A 121 9.52 21.19 16.79
N GLU A 122 9.78 20.42 15.73
CA GLU A 122 10.02 20.94 14.39
C GLU A 122 8.81 21.70 13.84
N GLN A 123 7.60 21.16 14.01
CA GLN A 123 6.35 21.80 13.58
C GLN A 123 6.04 23.07 14.37
N GLU A 124 6.31 23.06 15.68
CA GLU A 124 6.16 24.25 16.54
C GLU A 124 7.12 25.37 16.13
N ALA A 125 8.38 25.03 15.84
CA ALA A 125 9.37 25.98 15.34
C ALA A 125 8.95 26.57 13.98
N LEU A 126 8.52 25.72 13.04
CA LEU A 126 8.02 26.16 11.73
C LEU A 126 6.81 27.10 11.88
N THR A 127 5.86 26.75 12.74
CA THR A 127 4.68 27.57 13.03
C THR A 127 5.06 28.95 13.58
N LYS A 128 6.06 29.00 14.47
CA LYS A 128 6.58 30.26 15.01
C LYS A 128 7.20 31.13 13.91
N THR A 129 8.02 30.54 13.03
CA THR A 129 8.63 31.26 11.90
C THR A 129 7.58 31.81 10.94
N LEU A 130 6.59 30.99 10.56
CA LEU A 130 5.52 31.41 9.66
C LEU A 130 4.67 32.55 10.24
N LYS A 131 4.38 32.52 11.55
CA LYS A 131 3.69 33.64 12.22
C LYS A 131 4.51 34.93 12.20
N GLN A 132 5.84 34.84 12.36
CA GLN A 132 6.73 35.99 12.27
C GLN A 132 6.80 36.56 10.84
N GLU A 133 6.94 35.68 9.83
CA GLU A 133 6.89 36.04 8.42
C GLU A 133 5.58 36.73 8.06
N GLN A 134 4.44 36.16 8.46
CA GLN A 134 3.12 36.74 8.25
C GLN A 134 3.00 38.12 8.91
N LYS A 135 3.44 38.26 10.16
CA LYS A 135 3.42 39.55 10.86
C LYS A 135 4.27 40.60 10.10
N ARG A 136 5.47 40.22 9.67
CA ARG A 136 6.36 41.06 8.88
C ARG A 136 5.73 41.49 7.56
N LEU A 137 5.01 40.60 6.88
CA LEU A 137 4.31 40.93 5.63
C LEU A 137 3.20 41.95 5.89
N ILE A 138 2.36 41.74 6.90
CA ILE A 138 1.27 42.67 7.26
C ILE A 138 1.81 44.06 7.63
N GLU A 139 2.90 44.13 8.41
CA GLU A 139 3.52 45.39 8.79
C GLU A 139 4.10 46.15 7.59
N ASN A 140 4.67 45.42 6.61
CA ASN A 140 5.33 46.01 5.45
C ASN A 140 4.41 46.24 4.24
N GLU A 141 3.24 45.61 4.20
CA GLU A 141 2.31 45.65 3.06
C GLU A 141 1.98 47.09 2.63
N LYS A 142 1.62 47.94 3.60
CA LYS A 142 1.25 49.34 3.32
C LYS A 142 2.41 50.15 2.72
N PHE A 143 3.63 49.94 3.21
CA PHE A 143 4.81 50.62 2.70
C PHE A 143 5.19 50.10 1.32
N GLY A 144 5.15 48.79 1.11
CA GLY A 144 5.41 48.15 -0.18
C GLY A 144 4.45 48.62 -1.26
N LEU A 145 3.14 48.67 -0.97
CA LEU A 145 2.12 49.18 -1.91
C LEU A 145 2.38 50.65 -2.26
N LYS A 146 2.75 51.48 -1.29
CA LYS A 146 3.12 52.89 -1.54
C LYS A 146 4.38 53.01 -2.40
N GLN A 147 5.37 52.15 -2.19
CA GLN A 147 6.58 52.14 -3.02
C GLN A 147 6.26 51.75 -4.47
N VAL A 148 5.39 50.77 -4.67
CA VAL A 148 4.91 50.36 -6.00
C VAL A 148 4.12 51.49 -6.67
N SER A 149 3.23 52.19 -5.94
CA SER A 149 2.48 53.30 -6.53
C SER A 149 3.40 54.44 -6.97
N LEU A 150 4.36 54.83 -6.13
CA LEU A 150 5.35 55.85 -6.46
C LEU A 150 6.21 55.46 -7.67
N TRP A 151 6.54 54.18 -7.80
CA TRP A 151 7.28 53.67 -8.95
C TRP A 151 6.48 53.75 -10.24
N ILE A 152 5.18 53.42 -10.20
CA ILE A 152 4.27 53.57 -11.34
C ILE A 152 4.15 55.04 -11.75
N ASP A 153 4.00 55.95 -10.78
CA ASP A 153 3.93 57.39 -11.05
C ASP A 153 5.22 57.92 -11.70
N LEU A 154 6.38 57.43 -11.24
CA LEU A 154 7.68 57.77 -11.83
C LEU A 154 7.78 57.31 -13.28
N LEU A 155 7.39 56.06 -13.57
CA LEU A 155 7.40 55.53 -14.94
C LEU A 155 6.49 56.37 -15.86
N ARG A 156 5.30 56.73 -15.39
CA ARG A 156 4.36 57.59 -16.14
C ARG A 156 4.95 58.97 -16.41
N LEU A 157 5.62 59.58 -15.43
CA LEU A 157 6.29 60.86 -15.61
C LEU A 157 7.41 60.79 -16.65
N LEU A 158 8.20 59.71 -16.63
CA LEU A 158 9.27 59.50 -17.60
C LEU A 158 8.72 59.29 -19.01
N GLU A 159 7.63 58.54 -19.17
CA GLU A 159 6.95 58.34 -20.45
C GLU A 159 6.41 59.66 -21.01
N ILE A 160 5.70 60.46 -20.21
CA ILE A 160 5.21 61.79 -20.62
C ILE A 160 6.38 62.70 -21.02
N LYS A 161 7.47 62.69 -20.25
CA LYS A 161 8.67 63.50 -20.55
C LYS A 161 9.34 63.05 -21.85
N GLN A 162 9.38 61.75 -22.12
CA GLN A 162 9.89 61.20 -23.37
C GLN A 162 9.01 61.65 -24.54
N MET A 163 7.69 61.46 -24.46
CA MET A 163 6.75 61.87 -25.50
C MET A 163 6.82 63.38 -25.78
N THR A 164 6.91 64.21 -24.73
CA THR A 164 7.05 65.67 -24.88
C THR A 164 8.36 66.03 -25.58
N ARG A 165 9.45 65.33 -25.26
CA ARG A 165 10.76 65.54 -25.90
C ARG A 165 10.72 65.11 -27.37
N GLU A 166 10.08 64.00 -27.68
CA GLU A 166 9.90 63.52 -29.04
C GLU A 166 9.05 64.50 -29.87
N MET A 167 7.89 64.92 -29.35
CA MET A 167 7.06 65.95 -30.00
C MET A 167 7.80 67.29 -30.18
N ASN A 168 8.60 67.72 -29.21
CA ASN A 168 9.40 68.93 -29.33
C ASN A 168 10.50 68.78 -30.38
N ASN A 169 11.21 67.64 -30.41
CA ASN A 169 12.19 67.34 -31.46
C ASN A 169 11.55 67.31 -32.86
N GLU A 170 10.34 66.76 -32.98
CA GLU A 170 9.58 66.78 -34.23
C GLU A 170 9.18 68.21 -34.61
N ARG A 171 8.65 69.00 -33.66
CA ARG A 171 8.36 70.43 -33.89
C ARG A 171 9.60 71.19 -34.36
N GLU A 172 10.76 70.98 -33.75
CA GLU A 172 12.02 71.59 -34.17
C GLU A 172 12.42 71.16 -35.59
N LYS A 173 12.25 69.88 -35.94
CA LYS A 173 12.51 69.37 -37.30
C LYS A 173 11.54 69.92 -38.36
N PHE A 174 10.28 70.18 -37.98
CA PHE A 174 9.26 70.78 -38.86
C PHE A 174 9.31 72.32 -38.88
N GLY A 175 10.32 72.97 -38.28
CA GLY A 175 10.52 74.43 -38.40
C GLY A 175 10.19 75.24 -37.13
N GLY A 176 10.12 74.59 -35.97
CA GLY A 176 9.91 75.26 -34.67
C GLY A 176 8.52 75.87 -34.53
N GLU A 177 8.43 77.08 -33.99
CA GLU A 177 7.19 77.81 -33.68
C GLU A 177 6.27 78.04 -34.90
N TYR A 178 6.76 77.78 -36.11
CA TYR A 178 6.07 78.00 -37.39
C TYR A 178 5.77 76.70 -38.17
N ALA A 179 5.91 75.51 -37.57
CA ALA A 179 5.72 74.22 -38.25
C ALA A 179 4.32 74.01 -38.87
N ASN A 180 3.26 74.64 -38.32
CA ASN A 180 1.91 74.62 -38.88
C ASN A 180 1.69 75.63 -40.03
N VAL A 181 2.69 76.42 -40.40
CA VAL A 181 2.61 77.36 -41.53
C VAL A 181 2.98 76.62 -42.81
N THR A 182 2.20 75.59 -43.17
CA THR A 182 2.27 75.02 -44.51
C THR A 182 1.11 75.54 -45.35
N LYS A 183 1.46 76.21 -46.45
CA LYS A 183 0.62 76.82 -47.50
C LYS A 183 0.25 78.30 -47.30
N ILE A 184 1.22 79.19 -47.52
CA ILE A 184 0.95 80.57 -48.00
C ILE A 184 1.38 80.74 -49.47
N GLU A 185 2.08 79.76 -50.07
CA GLU A 185 2.67 79.92 -51.40
C GLU A 185 1.72 79.61 -52.57
N LYS A 186 0.54 79.00 -52.35
CA LYS A 186 -0.38 78.67 -53.46
C LYS A 186 -1.41 79.75 -53.82
N ASP A 187 -1.61 80.77 -53.00
CA ASP A 187 -2.64 81.81 -53.26
C ASP A 187 -2.11 83.12 -53.86
N ARG A 188 -0.82 83.19 -54.22
CA ARG A 188 -0.24 84.40 -54.86
C ARG A 188 0.03 84.28 -56.36
N MET A 189 -0.34 83.16 -57.01
CA MET A 189 -0.12 82.92 -58.44
C MET A 189 -1.44 82.56 -59.17
N LEU A 190 -2.49 83.34 -58.91
CA LEU A 190 -3.64 83.49 -59.80
C LEU A 190 -3.94 85.00 -59.90
N LEU A 191 -3.10 85.69 -60.65
CA LEU A 191 -3.44 86.89 -61.43
C LEU A 191 -3.40 86.47 -62.89
#